data_AF-A0A9W4URZ0-F1
#
_entry.id   AF-A0A9W4URZ0-F1
#
_cell.length_a   1.000
_cell.length_b   1.000
_cell.length_c   1.000
_cell.angle_alpha   90.00
_cell.angle_beta   90.00
_cell.angle_gamma   90.00
#
_symmetry.space_group_name_H-M   'P 1'
#
loop_
_entity.id
_entity.type
_entity.pdbx_description
1 polymer ?
#
loop_
_entity_poly.entity_id
_entity_poly.type
_entity_poly.pdbx_seq_one_letter_code
_entity_poly.pdbx_strand_id
1 'polypeptide(L)'
;MSCYQLSITGSGSSTPSGVTFPGAYKASDPGIQINIYQNLNSYTAPGPAVIPGGTEAVAGNPGALVPTGSTVAPTAAPSTTLRTSTSAPAPTTTSGSGNGGCTAVKFAQCGGSGFAGCSVCASGSSCVKQSDWYSQCL
;
A
#
# COMPACT_ATOMS: atom_id res chain seq x y z
N MET A 1 -11.60 -17.74 0.35
CA MET A 1 -12.81 -17.40 -0.43
C MET A 1 -14.01 -17.80 0.39
N SER A 2 -14.93 -16.89 0.67
CA SER A 2 -16.22 -17.19 1.30
C SER A 2 -17.34 -16.68 0.40
N CYS A 3 -18.47 -17.40 0.36
CA CYS A 3 -19.64 -17.04 -0.43
C CYS A 3 -20.85 -16.87 0.49
N TYR A 4 -21.69 -15.91 0.16
CA TYR A 4 -22.90 -15.58 0.91
C TYR A 4 -24.09 -15.55 -0.06
N GLN A 5 -25.25 -15.98 0.43
CA GLN A 5 -26.50 -15.88 -0.31
C GLN A 5 -27.23 -14.63 0.17
N LEU A 6 -27.45 -13.70 -0.73
CA LEU A 6 -28.14 -12.44 -0.45
C LEU A 6 -29.43 -12.39 -1.26
N SER A 7 -30.51 -11.94 -0.63
CA SER A 7 -31.74 -11.54 -1.32
C SER A 7 -31.71 -10.03 -1.49
N ILE A 8 -31.63 -9.56 -2.74
CA ILE A 8 -31.56 -8.13 -3.06
C ILE A 8 -32.98 -7.63 -3.34
N THR A 9 -33.42 -6.61 -2.62
CA THR A 9 -34.68 -5.90 -2.87
C THR A 9 -34.37 -4.46 -3.28
N GLY A 10 -35.23 -3.87 -4.10
CA GLY A 10 -35.08 -2.49 -4.59
C GLY A 10 -35.61 -2.34 -6.02
N SER A 11 -35.62 -1.10 -6.52
CA SER A 11 -36.06 -0.75 -7.87
C SER A 11 -34.90 -0.52 -8.86
N GLY A 12 -33.66 -0.81 -8.45
CA GLY A 12 -32.48 -0.65 -9.30
C GLY A 12 -32.48 -1.62 -10.49
N SER A 13 -31.97 -1.15 -11.63
CA SER A 13 -31.93 -1.90 -12.90
C SER A 13 -30.51 -2.19 -13.42
N SER A 14 -29.48 -1.87 -12.64
CA SER A 14 -28.08 -2.06 -13.02
C SER A 14 -27.73 -3.55 -13.15
N THR A 15 -27.16 -3.93 -14.30
CA THR A 15 -26.73 -5.30 -14.61
C THR A 15 -25.26 -5.27 -15.09
N PRO A 16 -24.28 -5.15 -14.17
CA PRO A 16 -22.88 -5.10 -14.55
C PRO A 16 -22.41 -6.44 -15.13
N SER A 17 -21.52 -6.39 -16.11
CA SER A 17 -20.85 -7.59 -16.62
C SER A 17 -19.95 -8.20 -15.54
N GLY A 18 -20.05 -9.51 -15.37
CA GLY A 18 -19.23 -10.26 -14.42
C GLY A 18 -17.91 -10.75 -15.01
N VAL A 19 -17.06 -11.27 -14.14
CA VAL A 19 -15.86 -12.04 -14.49
C VAL A 19 -15.96 -13.43 -13.86
N THR A 20 -15.21 -14.39 -14.40
CA THR A 20 -15.18 -15.77 -13.89
C THR A 20 -14.00 -15.99 -12.97
N PHE A 21 -14.26 -16.70 -11.87
CA PHE A 21 -13.24 -17.30 -11.02
C PHE A 21 -13.39 -18.82 -11.07
N PRO A 22 -12.38 -19.57 -11.55
CA PRO A 22 -11.05 -19.13 -12.00
C PRO A 22 -11.06 -18.38 -13.36
N GLY A 23 -10.09 -17.48 -13.57
CA GLY A 23 -9.87 -16.80 -14.86
C GLY A 23 -9.51 -15.31 -14.74
N ALA A 24 -10.21 -14.59 -13.87
CA ALA A 24 -10.07 -13.15 -13.68
C ALA A 24 -8.73 -12.73 -13.05
N TYR A 25 -8.08 -13.63 -12.30
CA TYR A 25 -6.76 -13.42 -11.72
C TYR A 25 -5.70 -14.24 -12.46
N LYS A 26 -4.53 -13.66 -12.66
CA LYS A 26 -3.35 -14.33 -13.22
C LYS A 26 -2.21 -14.32 -12.21
N ALA A 27 -1.40 -15.38 -12.25
CA ALA A 27 -0.23 -15.48 -11.38
C ALA A 27 0.74 -14.30 -11.54
N SER A 28 0.78 -13.67 -12.72
CA SER A 28 1.62 -12.51 -13.03
C SER A 28 0.96 -11.16 -12.74
N ASP A 29 -0.24 -11.11 -12.15
CA ASP A 29 -0.86 -9.82 -11.82
C ASP A 29 0.02 -9.10 -10.79
N PRO A 30 0.24 -7.78 -10.93
CA PRO A 30 1.17 -7.04 -10.07
C PRO A 30 0.76 -6.99 -8.59
N GLY A 31 -0.52 -7.25 -8.27
CA GLY A 31 -1.00 -7.42 -6.90
C GLY A 31 -0.91 -8.85 -6.37
N ILE A 32 -0.63 -9.84 -7.23
CA ILE A 32 -0.49 -11.26 -6.89
C ILE A 32 1.00 -11.62 -6.85
N GLN A 33 1.76 -11.28 -7.88
CA GLN A 33 3.22 -11.41 -7.91
C GLN A 33 3.87 -10.13 -7.41
N ILE A 34 3.85 -9.94 -6.09
CA ILE A 34 4.41 -8.77 -5.43
C ILE A 34 5.37 -9.15 -4.30
N ASN A 35 6.47 -8.40 -4.17
CA ASN A 35 7.37 -8.52 -3.04
C ASN A 35 7.00 -7.48 -1.96
N ILE A 36 6.27 -7.93 -0.95
CA ILE A 36 5.80 -7.10 0.17
C ILE A 36 6.91 -6.67 1.15
N TYR A 37 8.13 -7.20 1.00
CA TYR A 37 9.26 -6.88 1.88
C TYR A 37 10.10 -5.70 1.37
N GLN A 38 9.82 -5.20 0.16
CA GLN A 38 10.43 -3.97 -0.34
C GLN A 38 9.61 -2.75 0.10
N ASN A 39 10.21 -1.56 0.05
CA ASN A 39 9.45 -0.33 0.23
C ASN A 39 8.52 -0.15 -0.98
N LEU A 40 7.21 -0.41 -0.78
CA LEU A 40 6.19 -0.29 -1.80
C LEU A 40 5.46 1.05 -1.64
N ASN A 41 5.56 1.90 -2.65
CA ASN A 41 4.81 3.16 -2.70
C ASN A 41 3.38 2.99 -3.23
N SER A 42 3.08 1.82 -3.83
CA SER A 42 1.78 1.55 -4.44
C SER A 42 1.46 0.05 -4.42
N TYR A 43 0.17 -0.27 -4.38
CA TYR A 43 -0.37 -1.61 -4.51
C TYR A 43 -1.54 -1.57 -5.50
N THR A 44 -1.50 -2.42 -6.53
CA THR A 44 -2.59 -2.58 -7.48
C THR A 44 -3.34 -3.85 -7.15
N ALA A 45 -4.58 -3.72 -6.66
CA ALA A 45 -5.43 -4.88 -6.41
C ALA A 45 -5.71 -5.63 -7.73
N PRO A 46 -5.60 -6.97 -7.77
CA PRO A 46 -5.90 -7.75 -8.96
C PRO A 46 -7.41 -7.75 -9.26
N GLY A 47 -7.76 -7.95 -10.53
CA GLY A 47 -9.14 -7.99 -10.99
C GLY A 47 -9.57 -6.75 -11.78
N PRO A 48 -10.84 -6.72 -12.21
CA PRO A 48 -11.38 -5.59 -12.95
C PRO A 48 -11.57 -4.35 -12.06
N ALA A 49 -11.77 -3.20 -12.69
CA ALA A 49 -12.18 -1.99 -12.01
C ALA A 49 -13.53 -2.19 -11.28
N VAL A 50 -13.76 -1.38 -10.24
CA VAL A 50 -15.05 -1.31 -9.56
C VAL A 50 -16.13 -0.85 -10.54
N ILE A 51 -17.34 -1.42 -10.43
CA ILE A 51 -18.46 -1.05 -11.30
C ILE A 51 -18.79 0.45 -11.17
N PRO A 52 -19.24 1.13 -12.24
CA PRO A 52 -19.71 2.50 -12.14
C PRO A 52 -20.80 2.66 -11.07
N GLY A 53 -20.64 3.67 -10.19
CA GLY A 53 -21.52 3.89 -9.05
C GLY A 53 -21.20 3.06 -7.80
N GLY A 54 -20.20 2.17 -7.87
CA GLY A 54 -19.61 1.55 -6.68
C GLY A 54 -18.77 2.56 -5.89
N THR A 55 -18.65 2.32 -4.58
CA THR A 55 -17.78 3.10 -3.69
C THR A 55 -16.48 2.35 -3.42
N GLU A 56 -15.34 3.03 -3.62
CA GLU A 56 -14.07 2.54 -3.13
C GLU A 56 -13.91 2.92 -1.65
N ALA A 57 -13.58 1.93 -0.81
CA ALA A 57 -13.26 2.18 0.58
C ALA A 57 -11.78 2.60 0.71
N VAL A 58 -11.53 3.76 1.32
CA VAL A 58 -10.17 4.19 1.67
C VAL A 58 -9.80 3.60 3.03
N ALA A 59 -8.75 2.78 3.06
CA ALA A 59 -8.23 2.22 4.31
C ALA A 59 -7.80 3.35 5.26
N GLY A 60 -8.25 3.28 6.52
CA GLY A 60 -7.91 4.27 7.55
C GLY A 60 -8.88 5.44 7.71
N ASN A 61 -9.95 5.53 6.91
CA ASN A 61 -11.00 6.53 7.12
C ASN A 61 -12.35 5.88 7.52
N PRO A 62 -12.71 5.87 8.81
CA PRO A 62 -14.01 5.36 9.25
C PRO A 62 -15.11 6.36 8.89
N GLY A 63 -15.80 6.17 7.76
CA GLY A 63 -16.93 7.05 7.41
C GLY A 63 -17.57 6.98 6.03
N ALA A 64 -17.14 6.10 5.12
CA ALA A 64 -17.77 6.01 3.78
C ALA A 64 -18.93 5.00 3.74
N LEU A 65 -19.94 5.16 4.60
CA LEU A 65 -21.20 4.39 4.56
C LEU A 65 -22.39 5.32 4.29
N VAL A 66 -22.39 6.05 3.17
CA VAL A 66 -23.65 6.60 2.63
C VAL A 66 -23.56 6.70 1.11
N PRO A 67 -24.33 5.92 0.32
CA PRO A 67 -24.43 6.12 -1.11
C PRO A 67 -25.52 7.16 -1.39
N THR A 68 -25.14 8.41 -1.65
CA THR A 68 -26.03 9.36 -2.32
C THR A 68 -25.70 9.32 -3.80
N GLY A 69 -26.61 8.75 -4.59
CA GLY A 69 -26.46 8.59 -6.03
C GLY A 69 -26.13 9.91 -6.72
N SER A 70 -25.09 9.91 -7.55
CA SER A 70 -24.82 11.00 -8.47
C SER A 70 -24.11 10.51 -9.72
N THR A 71 -24.66 10.93 -10.85
CA THR A 71 -24.30 10.60 -12.23
C THR A 71 -22.97 11.22 -12.64
N VAL A 72 -21.93 10.41 -12.91
CA VAL A 72 -20.75 10.88 -13.67
C VAL A 72 -20.17 9.75 -14.55
N ALA A 73 -19.71 10.17 -15.74
CA ALA A 73 -19.10 9.45 -16.86
C ALA A 73 -17.86 8.58 -16.51
N PRO A 74 -17.42 7.65 -17.38
CA PRO A 74 -16.35 6.70 -17.05
C PRO A 74 -14.98 7.41 -17.06
N THR A 75 -14.30 7.40 -15.92
CA THR A 75 -12.88 7.75 -15.81
C THR A 75 -12.07 6.47 -15.70
N ALA A 76 -11.00 6.38 -16.48
CA ALA A 76 -10.05 5.27 -16.49
C ALA A 76 -9.50 4.96 -15.08
N ALA A 77 -9.06 3.71 -14.92
CA ALA A 77 -8.55 3.08 -13.69
C ALA A 77 -7.95 4.06 -12.65
N PRO A 78 -8.41 4.06 -11.39
CA PRO A 78 -7.82 4.89 -10.35
C PRO A 78 -6.43 4.36 -9.98
N SER A 79 -5.40 5.17 -10.22
CA SER A 79 -4.14 5.08 -9.47
C SER A 79 -4.30 5.94 -8.23
N THR A 80 -4.40 5.32 -7.06
CA THR A 80 -4.57 6.01 -5.78
C THR A 80 -3.24 6.61 -5.33
N THR A 81 -2.99 7.88 -5.62
CA THR A 81 -1.92 8.66 -4.99
C THR A 81 -2.41 9.19 -3.64
N LEU A 82 -1.78 8.74 -2.54
CA LEU A 82 -1.97 9.37 -1.23
C LEU A 82 -1.58 10.85 -1.29
N ARG A 83 -2.39 11.72 -0.66
CA ARG A 83 -2.11 13.14 -0.53
C ARG A 83 -1.01 13.34 0.50
N THR A 84 0.11 13.92 0.07
CA THR A 84 1.14 14.45 0.97
C THR A 84 1.22 15.95 0.77
N SER A 85 0.75 16.70 1.76
CA SER A 85 1.04 18.12 1.89
C SER A 85 2.54 18.28 2.15
N THR A 86 3.26 18.88 1.22
CA THR A 86 4.63 19.35 1.46
C THR A 86 4.72 20.82 1.08
N SER A 87 4.85 21.66 2.11
CA SER A 87 5.45 22.98 1.95
C SER A 87 6.87 22.77 1.48
N ALA A 88 7.24 23.45 0.40
CA ALA A 88 8.59 23.47 -0.12
C ALA A 88 9.59 23.95 0.95
N PRO A 89 10.75 23.30 1.01
CA PRO A 89 11.99 24.07 0.96
C PRO A 89 12.82 23.67 -0.26
N ALA A 90 13.61 24.65 -0.71
CA ALA A 90 14.50 24.62 -1.87
C ALA A 90 15.50 23.44 -1.87
N PRO A 91 16.03 23.05 -3.04
CA PRO A 91 16.97 21.95 -3.13
C PRO A 91 18.33 22.40 -2.61
N THR A 92 18.81 21.77 -1.55
CA THR A 92 20.22 21.86 -1.17
C THR A 92 20.87 20.52 -1.49
N THR A 93 21.61 20.53 -2.59
CA THR A 93 22.62 19.53 -2.93
C THR A 93 23.65 19.45 -1.82
N THR A 94 23.69 18.35 -1.07
CA THR A 94 24.89 18.00 -0.29
C THR A 94 25.09 16.50 -0.28
N SER A 95 26.12 16.08 -1.03
CA SER A 95 26.79 14.80 -0.90
C SER A 95 27.27 14.62 0.55
N GLY A 96 26.99 13.50 1.20
CA GLY A 96 27.25 13.31 2.63
C GLY A 96 27.35 11.85 3.06
N SER A 97 28.52 11.26 2.82
CA SER A 97 29.03 10.09 3.53
C SER A 97 29.14 10.35 5.03
N GLY A 98 28.59 9.47 5.89
CA GLY A 98 29.00 9.41 7.31
C GLY A 98 27.89 9.17 8.34
N ASN A 99 28.07 8.10 9.12
CA ASN A 99 27.43 7.84 10.41
C ASN A 99 27.30 9.10 11.29
N GLY A 100 26.14 9.29 11.95
CA GLY A 100 26.12 10.13 13.16
C GLY A 100 24.79 10.80 13.57
N GLY A 101 23.73 10.74 12.76
CA GLY A 101 22.52 11.55 13.04
C GLY A 101 21.22 10.80 13.27
N CYS A 102 21.14 9.52 12.93
CA CYS A 102 19.86 8.82 12.92
C CYS A 102 19.91 7.54 13.76
N THR A 103 18.94 7.42 14.66
CA THR A 103 18.80 6.30 15.58
C THR A 103 17.64 5.41 15.15
N ALA A 104 17.93 4.13 14.93
CA ALA A 104 16.94 3.09 14.69
C ALA A 104 16.22 2.76 16.01
N VAL A 105 14.88 2.81 16.02
CA VAL A 105 14.08 2.43 17.20
C VAL A 105 14.28 0.95 17.54
N LYS A 106 13.92 0.55 18.78
CA LYS A 106 13.91 -0.87 19.16
C LYS A 106 13.07 -1.66 18.15
N PHE A 107 13.60 -2.80 17.70
CA PHE A 107 13.09 -3.68 16.64
C PHE A 107 13.23 -3.17 15.19
N ALA A 108 13.83 -2.00 14.94
CA ALA A 108 14.11 -1.53 13.59
C ALA A 108 15.38 -2.18 13.00
N GLN A 109 15.48 -2.21 11.66
CA GLN A 109 16.68 -2.66 10.97
C GLN A 109 17.82 -1.65 11.18
N CYS A 110 18.99 -2.16 11.51
CA CYS A 110 20.20 -1.39 11.79
C CYS A 110 21.40 -1.83 10.95
N GLY A 111 21.23 -2.81 10.07
CA GLY A 111 22.30 -3.32 9.23
C GLY A 111 21.83 -4.39 8.25
N GLY A 112 22.77 -4.83 7.42
CA GLY A 112 22.55 -5.79 6.34
C GLY A 112 23.24 -5.36 5.06
N SER A 113 23.56 -6.31 4.19
CA SER A 113 24.15 -6.03 2.88
C SER A 113 23.21 -5.14 2.05
N GLY A 114 23.72 -3.97 1.63
CA GLY A 114 22.93 -2.96 0.90
C GLY A 114 22.07 -2.03 1.76
N PHE A 115 22.12 -2.14 3.09
CA PHE A 115 21.35 -1.27 3.99
C PHE A 115 21.98 0.13 4.10
N ALA A 116 21.24 1.15 3.67
CA ALA A 116 21.65 2.56 3.73
C ALA A 116 20.92 3.37 4.83
N GLY A 117 20.24 2.68 5.76
CA GLY A 117 19.51 3.31 6.86
C GLY A 117 20.35 3.52 8.11
N CYS A 118 19.67 3.73 9.24
CA CYS A 118 20.30 4.06 10.52
C CYS A 118 21.02 2.87 11.14
N SER A 119 22.33 2.99 11.31
CA SER A 119 23.18 1.94 11.90
C SER A 119 23.24 1.96 13.43
N VAL A 120 22.84 3.07 14.05
CA VAL A 120 22.88 3.26 15.51
C VAL A 120 21.50 2.97 16.10
N CYS A 121 21.42 2.07 17.08
CA CYS A 121 20.17 1.79 17.77
C CYS A 121 19.87 2.85 18.85
N ALA A 122 18.59 3.07 19.14
CA ALA A 122 18.16 3.86 20.28
C ALA A 122 18.77 3.33 21.59
N SER A 123 19.01 4.24 22.56
CA SER A 123 19.60 3.91 23.85
C SER A 123 18.84 2.76 24.53
N GLY A 124 19.56 1.70 24.90
CA GLY A 124 19.00 0.48 25.49
C GLY A 124 18.78 -0.67 24.50
N SER A 125 19.16 -0.52 23.23
CA SER A 125 19.18 -1.60 22.24
C SER A 125 20.52 -1.66 21.50
N SER A 126 20.88 -2.86 21.03
CA SER A 126 22.10 -3.14 20.27
C SER A 126 21.74 -3.67 18.88
N CYS A 127 22.57 -3.38 17.88
CA CYS A 127 22.35 -3.89 16.54
C CYS A 127 22.77 -5.37 16.44
N VAL A 128 21.80 -6.28 16.43
CA VAL A 128 22.02 -7.73 16.39
C VAL A 128 21.87 -8.25 14.96
N LYS A 129 22.90 -8.89 14.42
CA LYS A 129 22.87 -9.54 13.10
C LYS A 129 21.96 -10.78 13.14
N GLN A 130 20.97 -10.83 12.24
CA GLN A 130 20.10 -12.00 12.05
C GLN A 130 20.45 -12.76 10.77
N SER A 131 20.87 -12.04 9.73
CA SER A 131 21.37 -12.62 8.47
C SER A 131 22.40 -11.67 7.82
N ASP A 132 23.02 -12.10 6.72
CA ASP A 132 23.94 -11.24 5.96
C ASP A 132 23.25 -10.02 5.32
N TRP A 133 21.92 -10.05 5.20
CA TRP A 133 21.10 -9.01 4.61
C TRP A 133 20.25 -8.25 5.64
N TYR A 134 20.27 -8.66 6.92
CA TYR A 134 19.39 -8.10 7.94
C TYR A 134 19.99 -8.14 9.35
N SER A 135 20.09 -6.97 10.00
CA SER A 135 20.41 -6.80 11.42
C SER A 135 19.33 -5.94 12.08
N GLN A 136 18.93 -6.27 13.31
CA GLN A 136 17.83 -5.61 14.03
C GLN A 136 18.29 -5.07 15.38
N CYS A 137 17.79 -3.90 15.78
CA CYS A 137 17.97 -3.35 17.12
C CYS A 137 17.19 -4.16 18.15
N LEU A 138 17.88 -4.84 19.06
CA LEU A 138 17.28 -5.59 20.18
C LEU A 138 17.77 -5.02 21.51
#